data_AF-T1AX85-F1
#
_entry.id   AF-T1AX85-F1
#
_cell.length_a   1.000
_cell.length_b   1.000
_cell.length_c   1.000
_cell.angle_alpha   90.00
_cell.angle_beta   90.00
_cell.angle_gamma   90.00
#
_symmetry.space_group_name_H-M   'P 1'
#
loop_
_entity.id
_entity.type
_entity.pdbx_description
1 polymer ?
#
loop_
_entity_poly.entity_id
_entity_poly.type
_entity_poly.pdbx_seq_one_letter_code
_entity_poly.pdbx_strand_id
1 'polypeptide(L)'
;MFVDTLTVMLIGLAMGLALGAFYFFFRAREDEKMLNSLIVPAFVVGLFDFIAGFIMSFSWPLPGAYNLLFGDPLLLFGLIMIMTSVAYYKKMNL
;
A
#
# COMPACT_ATOMS: atom_id res chain seq x y z
N MET A 1 10.86 24.02 -3.30
CA MET A 1 10.02 23.24 -2.35
C MET A 1 10.70 21.90 -2.17
N PHE A 2 11.12 21.55 -0.95
CA PHE A 2 11.70 20.24 -0.65
C PHE A 2 10.53 19.27 -0.42
N VAL A 3 10.39 18.28 -1.30
CA VAL A 3 9.43 17.20 -1.08
C VAL A 3 10.16 16.13 -0.28
N ASP A 4 9.74 15.94 0.96
CA ASP A 4 10.30 14.91 1.84
C ASP A 4 9.69 13.55 1.45
N THR A 5 10.49 12.70 0.80
CA THR A 5 10.04 11.39 0.30
C THR A 5 9.54 10.49 1.43
N LEU A 6 10.08 10.64 2.63
CA LEU A 6 9.68 9.86 3.80
C LEU A 6 8.26 10.24 4.25
N THR A 7 7.90 11.51 4.17
CA THR A 7 6.55 12.02 4.43
C THR A 7 5.53 11.44 3.43
N VAL A 8 5.89 11.38 2.14
CA VAL A 8 5.05 10.77 1.10
C VAL A 8 4.80 9.30 1.41
N MET A 9 5.83 8.57 1.81
CA MET A 9 5.74 7.16 2.20
C MET A 9 4.89 6.94 3.46
N LEU A 10 5.00 7.82 4.47
CA LEU A 10 4.18 7.75 5.68
C LEU A 10 2.69 8.00 5.39
N ILE A 11 2.37 8.90 4.47
CA ILE A 11 1.00 9.11 4.02
C ILE A 11 0.48 7.85 3.31
N GLY A 12 1.30 7.26 2.43
CA GLY A 12 1.03 5.97 1.80
C GLY A 12 0.67 4.87 2.81
N LEU A 13 1.55 4.66 3.77
CA LEU A 13 1.36 3.71 4.87
C LEU A 13 0.08 3.99 5.66
N ALA A 14 -0.18 5.26 6.01
CA ALA A 14 -1.39 5.63 6.75
C ALA A 14 -2.67 5.31 5.95
N MET A 15 -2.68 5.58 4.64
CA MET A 15 -3.80 5.22 3.76
C MET A 15 -4.00 3.70 3.70
N GLY A 16 -2.92 2.93 3.56
CA GLY A 16 -2.98 1.47 3.55
C GLY A 16 -3.51 0.87 4.85
N LEU A 17 -3.05 1.40 5.99
CA LEU A 17 -3.55 0.99 7.30
C LEU A 17 -5.03 1.36 7.49
N ALA A 18 -5.45 2.54 7.03
CA ALA A 18 -6.86 2.94 7.07
C ALA A 18 -7.74 2.01 6.23
N LEU A 19 -7.28 1.62 5.04
CA LEU A 19 -8.00 0.64 4.20
C LEU A 19 -8.06 -0.74 4.85
N GLY A 20 -6.97 -1.21 5.47
CA GLY A 20 -6.97 -2.42 6.26
C GLY A 20 -7.98 -2.37 7.42
N ALA A 21 -8.02 -1.24 8.15
CA ALA A 21 -8.98 -1.03 9.23
C ALA A 21 -10.44 -1.04 8.72
N PHE A 22 -10.72 -0.35 7.61
CA PHE A 22 -12.05 -0.37 6.99
C PHE A 22 -12.44 -1.77 6.50
N TYR A 23 -11.49 -2.52 5.93
CA TYR A 23 -11.73 -3.91 5.52
C TYR A 23 -12.18 -4.76 6.71
N PHE A 24 -11.45 -4.76 7.82
CA PHE A 24 -11.84 -5.52 9.01
C PHE A 24 -13.17 -5.03 9.60
N PHE A 25 -13.41 -3.71 9.60
CA PHE A 25 -14.63 -3.12 10.11
C PHE A 25 -15.87 -3.54 9.30
N PHE A 26 -15.83 -3.48 7.97
CA PHE A 26 -16.95 -3.88 7.12
C PHE A 26 -17.09 -5.40 7.06
N ARG A 27 -15.99 -6.15 7.14
CA ARG A 27 -16.03 -7.62 7.20
C ARG A 27 -16.72 -8.12 8.46
N ALA A 28 -16.47 -7.48 9.60
CA ALA A 28 -17.15 -7.80 10.86
C ALA A 28 -18.66 -7.53 10.83
N ARG A 29 -19.14 -6.72 9.88
CA ARG A 29 -20.56 -6.39 9.69
C ARG A 29 -21.22 -7.15 8.54
N GLU A 30 -20.47 -8.03 7.87
CA GLU A 30 -20.92 -8.74 6.68
C GLU A 30 -21.44 -7.79 5.57
N ASP A 31 -20.91 -6.56 5.53
CA ASP A 31 -21.31 -5.55 4.53
C ASP A 31 -20.50 -5.73 3.24
N GLU A 32 -20.93 -6.70 2.43
CA GLU A 32 -20.32 -7.02 1.14
C GLU A 32 -20.33 -5.85 0.15
N LYS A 33 -21.29 -4.92 0.26
CA LYS A 33 -21.35 -3.74 -0.60
C LYS A 33 -20.18 -2.80 -0.28
N MET A 34 -19.94 -2.53 1.00
CA MET A 34 -18.82 -1.70 1.42
C MET A 34 -17.47 -2.38 1.17
N LEU A 35 -17.35 -3.70 1.37
CA LEU A 35 -16.14 -4.43 1.02
C LEU A 35 -15.78 -4.31 -0.47
N ASN A 36 -16.77 -4.46 -1.36
CA ASN A 36 -16.55 -4.29 -2.79
C ASN A 36 -16.15 -2.84 -3.16
N SER A 37 -16.61 -1.85 -2.40
CA SER A 37 -16.22 -0.45 -2.62
C SER A 37 -14.76 -0.16 -2.29
N LEU A 38 -14.11 -0.99 -1.45
CA LEU A 38 -12.71 -0.84 -1.07
C LEU A 38 -11.72 -1.35 -2.12
N ILE A 39 -12.18 -2.13 -3.12
CA ILE A 39 -11.32 -2.71 -4.14
C ILE A 39 -10.54 -1.63 -4.90
N VAL A 40 -11.23 -0.63 -5.46
CA VAL A 40 -10.58 0.43 -6.23
C VAL A 40 -9.62 1.26 -5.36
N PRO A 41 -10.01 1.74 -4.16
CA PRO A 41 -9.08 2.40 -3.24
C PRO A 41 -7.85 1.56 -2.90
N ALA A 42 -8.01 0.27 -2.61
CA ALA A 42 -6.90 -0.62 -2.28
C ALA A 42 -5.93 -0.79 -3.45
N PHE A 43 -6.44 -0.91 -4.69
CA PHE A 43 -5.60 -0.93 -5.88
C PHE A 43 -4.81 0.37 -6.06
N VAL A 44 -5.48 1.53 -5.94
CA VAL A 44 -4.86 2.83 -6.18
C VAL A 44 -3.80 3.15 -5.12
N VAL A 45 -4.12 2.93 -3.84
CA VAL A 45 -3.15 3.11 -2.75
C VAL A 45 -2.01 2.10 -2.88
N GLY A 46 -2.30 0.85 -3.23
CA GLY A 46 -1.26 -0.16 -3.48
C GLY A 46 -0.33 0.22 -4.63
N LEU A 47 -0.86 0.76 -5.73
CA LEU A 47 -0.06 1.25 -6.86
C LEU A 47 0.80 2.44 -6.47
N PHE A 48 0.25 3.36 -5.70
CA PHE A 48 0.98 4.50 -5.16
C PHE A 48 2.15 4.05 -4.27
N ASP A 49 1.90 3.17 -3.30
CA ASP A 49 2.90 2.65 -2.37
C ASP A 49 3.98 1.82 -3.08
N PHE A 50 3.58 1.03 -4.09
CA PHE A 50 4.51 0.28 -4.93
C PHE A 50 5.48 1.21 -5.66
N ILE A 51 4.98 2.25 -6.33
CA ILE A 51 5.81 3.20 -7.08
C ILE A 51 6.71 4.00 -6.12
N ALA A 52 6.14 4.50 -5.01
CA ALA A 52 6.88 5.27 -4.01
C ALA A 52 8.00 4.43 -3.37
N GLY A 53 7.69 3.21 -2.94
CA GLY A 53 8.66 2.27 -2.39
C GLY A 53 9.74 1.90 -3.41
N PHE A 54 9.36 1.61 -4.65
CA PHE A 54 10.30 1.30 -5.74
C PHE A 54 11.28 2.44 -5.99
N ILE A 55 10.80 3.68 -6.14
CA ILE A 55 11.68 4.84 -6.32
C ILE A 55 12.61 5.00 -5.11
N MET A 56 12.10 4.83 -3.89
CA MET A 56 12.91 5.04 -2.69
C MET A 56 14.00 3.97 -2.50
N SER A 57 13.74 2.72 -2.90
CA SER A 57 14.74 1.65 -2.87
C SER A 57 15.98 1.95 -3.73
N PHE A 58 15.86 2.81 -4.74
CA PHE A 58 17.00 3.21 -5.60
C PHE A 58 17.50 4.64 -5.38
N SER A 59 16.71 5.52 -4.75
CA SER A 59 17.05 6.93 -4.54
C SER A 59 17.49 7.25 -3.11
N TRP A 60 17.54 6.25 -2.23
CA TRP A 60 17.96 6.43 -0.84
C TRP A 60 19.38 7.02 -0.76
N PRO A 61 19.55 8.21 -0.15
CA PRO A 61 20.78 9.00 -0.27
C PRO A 61 21.90 8.57 0.69
N LEU A 62 21.66 7.64 1.61
CA LEU A 62 22.66 7.25 2.60
C LEU A 62 23.68 6.25 2.01
N PRO A 63 24.97 6.60 1.98
CA PRO A 63 26.00 5.74 1.39
C PRO A 63 26.40 4.57 2.30
N GLY A 64 26.86 3.48 1.69
CA GLY A 64 27.54 2.38 2.38
C GLY A 64 26.62 1.48 3.20
N ALA A 65 27.07 1.07 4.40
CA ALA A 65 26.35 0.12 5.26
C ALA A 65 25.01 0.63 5.83
N TYR A 66 24.70 1.93 5.63
CA TYR A 66 23.41 2.54 5.99
C TYR A 66 22.39 2.49 4.84
N ASN A 67 22.74 1.86 3.71
CA ASN A 67 21.84 1.55 2.61
C ASN A 67 20.92 0.37 3.00
N LEU A 68 20.10 0.60 4.02
CA LEU A 68 19.03 -0.29 4.40
C LEU A 68 17.94 -0.22 3.33
N LEU A 69 17.34 -1.37 3.06
CA LEU A 69 16.16 -1.54 2.20
C LEU A 69 14.96 -0.79 2.83
N PHE A 70 14.94 0.53 2.68
CA PHE A 70 13.96 1.41 3.35
C PHE A 70 12.65 1.52 2.54
N GLY A 71 12.75 1.57 1.21
CA GLY A 71 11.60 1.57 0.30
C GLY A 71 10.87 0.24 0.22
N ASP A 72 11.61 -0.85 0.48
CA ASP A 72 11.21 -2.21 0.18
C ASP A 72 10.00 -2.71 0.96
N PRO A 73 9.84 -2.40 2.27
CA PRO A 73 8.63 -2.76 2.99
C PRO A 73 7.38 -2.10 2.38
N LEU A 74 7.47 -0.83 1.99
CA LEU A 74 6.36 -0.11 1.38
C LEU A 74 6.07 -0.62 -0.04
N LEU A 75 7.13 -0.93 -0.81
CA LEU A 75 7.02 -1.56 -2.12
C LEU A 75 6.25 -2.88 -2.02
N LEU A 76 6.66 -3.77 -1.12
CA LEU A 76 6.04 -5.07 -0.92
C LEU A 76 4.61 -4.93 -0.41
N PHE A 77 4.36 -3.99 0.51
CA PHE A 77 3.02 -3.71 0.99
C PHE A 77 2.09 -3.24 -0.14
N GLY A 78 2.55 -2.32 -0.98
CA GLY A 78 1.81 -1.87 -2.16
C GLY A 78 1.53 -3.02 -3.14
N LEU A 79 2.52 -3.88 -3.39
CA LEU A 79 2.37 -5.06 -4.24
C LEU A 79 1.29 -6.02 -3.71
N ILE A 80 1.30 -6.30 -2.40
CA ILE A 80 0.28 -7.14 -1.76
C ILE A 80 -1.11 -6.50 -1.92
N MET A 81 -1.25 -5.20 -1.67
CA MET A 81 -2.52 -4.49 -1.83
C MET A 81 -3.06 -4.58 -3.26
N ILE A 82 -2.21 -4.41 -4.27
CA ILE A 82 -2.58 -4.58 -5.68
C ILE A 82 -3.03 -6.03 -5.95
N MET A 83 -2.25 -7.02 -5.53
CA MET A 83 -2.57 -8.44 -5.76
C MET A 83 -3.87 -8.83 -5.09
N THR A 84 -4.07 -8.45 -3.83
CA THR A 84 -5.30 -8.72 -3.07
C THR A 84 -6.49 -8.03 -3.72
N SER A 85 -6.36 -6.78 -4.15
CA SER A 85 -7.42 -6.07 -4.87
C SER A 85 -7.80 -6.77 -6.18
N VAL A 86 -6.81 -7.21 -6.97
CA VAL A 86 -7.06 -7.90 -8.24
C VAL A 86 -7.71 -9.26 -7.99
N ALA A 87 -7.26 -9.99 -6.97
CA ALA A 87 -7.83 -11.27 -6.58
C ALA A 87 -9.29 -11.12 -6.14
N TYR A 88 -9.61 -10.12 -5.33
CA TYR A 88 -10.97 -9.79 -4.92
C TYR A 88 -11.85 -9.41 -6.11
N TYR A 89 -11.36 -8.56 -7.02
CA TYR A 89 -12.09 -8.17 -8.23
C TYR A 89 -12.43 -9.39 -9.11
N LYS A 90 -11.50 -10.35 -9.21
CA LYS A 90 -11.68 -11.60 -9.94
C LYS A 90 -12.47 -12.67 -9.18
N LYS A 91 -12.91 -12.39 -7.94
CA LYS A 91 -13.56 -13.35 -7.04
C LYS A 91 -12.77 -14.65 -6.87
N MET A 92 -11.44 -14.52 -6.77
CA MET A 92 -10.56 -15.66 -6.48
C MET A 92 -10.77 -16.08 -5.02
N ASN A 93 -10.88 -17.39 -4.77
CA ASN A 93 -10.85 -17.92 -3.40
C ASN A 93 -9.41 -17.86 -2.90
N LEU A 94 -9.17 -16.96 -1.93
CA LEU A 94 -7.93 -16.82 -1.19
C LEU A 94 -8.03 -17.51 0.17
#